data_AF-A0A9E5UN78-F1
#
_entry.id   AF-A0A9E5UN78-F1
#
_cell.length_a   1.000
_cell.length_b   1.000
_cell.length_c   1.000
_cell.angle_alpha   90.00
_cell.angle_beta   90.00
_cell.angle_gamma   90.00
#
_symmetry.space_group_name_H-M   'P 1'
#
loop_
_entity.id
_entity.type
_entity.pdbx_description
1 polymer ?
#
loop_
_entity_poly.entity_id
_entity_poly.type
_entity_poly.pdbx_seq_one_letter_code
_entity_poly.pdbx_strand_id
1 'polypeptide(L)'
;MLATLPRRAARGLVFGAEALAAALSPSTYTAPVRALAARQLCEAAWDVLPGFVAACAVLGALVIRVIDSTARDFGLAGYSLDLYARLVVLELVPLFVALLVSVRSGAAMGTEVALLRVQGVLEGGNDPLRAELLPRGIGVAAAVLSLTAIGGLVALVVAYGGLYGFSPWGHDAYARVIGRVFAPAVMAGFALKVAFFAVVVAVVPVAASVGGPRSLDSVPDAAPRGLVGIFVLLALAEAVSIALLYA
;
A
#
# COMPACT_ATOMS: atom_id res chain seq x y z
N MET A 1 4.19 -29.27 18.79
CA MET A 1 4.71 -28.04 18.16
C MET A 1 3.70 -27.35 17.20
N LEU A 2 2.55 -27.98 16.87
CA LEU A 2 1.54 -27.45 15.93
C LEU A 2 0.34 -26.69 16.55
N ALA A 3 0.20 -26.66 17.89
CA ALA A 3 -1.00 -26.12 18.55
C ALA A 3 -0.91 -24.62 18.95
N THR A 4 0.22 -23.95 18.75
CA THR A 4 0.45 -22.56 19.19
C THR A 4 0.30 -21.51 18.09
N LEU A 5 0.33 -21.92 16.82
CA LEU A 5 0.13 -21.06 15.65
C LEU A 5 -1.24 -20.32 15.65
N PRO A 6 -2.39 -20.97 15.91
CA PRO A 6 -3.69 -20.29 15.81
C PRO A 6 -3.89 -19.21 16.88
N ARG A 7 -3.33 -19.40 18.08
CA ARG A 7 -3.43 -18.42 19.18
C ARG A 7 -2.58 -17.17 18.96
N ARG A 8 -1.42 -17.30 18.29
CA ARG A 8 -0.57 -16.14 17.95
C ARG A 8 -1.16 -15.33 16.81
N ALA A 9 -1.67 -16.02 15.77
CA ALA A 9 -2.37 -15.36 14.66
C ALA A 9 -3.64 -14.64 15.13
N ALA A 10 -4.44 -15.27 16.00
CA ALA A 10 -5.65 -14.65 16.56
C ALA A 10 -5.34 -13.38 17.37
N ARG A 11 -4.28 -13.36 18.18
CA ARG A 11 -3.87 -12.15 18.92
C ARG A 11 -3.39 -11.03 18.01
N GLY A 12 -2.65 -11.36 16.94
CA GLY A 12 -2.24 -10.39 15.92
C GLY A 12 -3.43 -9.80 15.16
N LEU A 13 -4.43 -10.63 14.83
CA LEU A 13 -5.67 -10.19 14.17
C LEU A 13 -6.54 -9.32 15.07
N VAL A 14 -6.70 -9.69 16.35
CA VAL A 14 -7.44 -8.88 17.33
C VAL A 14 -6.74 -7.54 17.55
N PHE A 15 -5.41 -7.53 17.69
CA PHE A 15 -4.64 -6.30 17.77
C PHE A 15 -4.77 -5.44 16.50
N GLY A 16 -4.71 -6.07 15.32
CA GLY A 16 -4.91 -5.39 14.04
C GLY A 16 -6.31 -4.77 13.90
N ALA A 17 -7.35 -5.50 14.32
CA ALA A 17 -8.73 -5.04 14.31
C ALA A 17 -8.97 -3.89 15.31
N GLU A 18 -8.39 -3.97 16.51
CA GLU A 18 -8.43 -2.90 17.51
C GLU A 18 -7.67 -1.65 17.04
N ALA A 19 -6.50 -1.83 16.42
CA ALA A 19 -5.71 -0.74 15.86
C ALA A 19 -6.44 -0.08 14.68
N LEU A 20 -7.12 -0.87 13.82
CA LEU A 20 -7.98 -0.35 12.77
C LEU A 20 -9.14 0.46 13.33
N ALA A 21 -9.86 -0.10 14.31
CA ALA A 21 -11.02 0.55 14.92
C ALA A 21 -10.61 1.87 15.59
N ALA A 22 -9.45 1.90 16.24
CA ALA A 22 -8.88 3.11 16.82
C ALA A 22 -8.39 4.11 15.74
N ALA A 23 -7.78 3.64 14.66
CA ALA A 23 -7.37 4.50 13.53
C ALA A 23 -8.57 5.09 12.76
N LEU A 24 -9.72 4.42 12.79
CA LEU A 24 -10.98 4.91 12.20
C LEU A 24 -11.81 5.76 13.19
N SER A 25 -11.41 5.82 14.47
CA SER A 25 -12.13 6.59 15.49
C SER A 25 -11.70 8.06 15.50
N PRO A 26 -12.63 9.02 15.32
CA PRO A 26 -12.31 10.45 15.33
C PRO A 26 -11.69 10.93 16.65
N SER A 27 -12.07 10.31 17.78
CA SER A 27 -11.58 10.65 19.12
C SER A 27 -10.09 10.37 19.32
N THR A 28 -9.48 9.57 18.44
CA THR A 28 -8.08 9.18 18.52
C THR A 28 -7.16 10.23 17.87
N TYR A 29 -7.69 11.09 17.00
CA TYR A 29 -6.92 12.13 16.28
C TYR A 29 -6.72 13.40 17.10
N THR A 30 -6.03 13.28 18.23
CA THR A 30 -5.57 14.45 19.00
C THR A 30 -4.46 15.20 18.26
N ALA A 31 -4.22 16.46 18.61
CA ALA A 31 -3.16 17.28 18.00
C ALA A 31 -1.77 16.61 17.97
N PRO A 32 -1.27 15.99 19.07
CA PRO A 32 0.02 15.30 19.04
C PRO A 32 0.04 14.06 18.12
N VAL A 33 -1.04 13.28 18.10
CA VAL A 33 -1.17 12.11 17.21
C VAL A 33 -1.13 12.53 15.75
N ARG A 34 -1.85 13.61 15.39
CA ARG A 34 -1.84 14.18 14.03
C ARG A 34 -0.46 14.68 13.60
N ALA A 35 0.24 15.38 14.49
CA ALA A 35 1.58 15.90 14.20
C ALA A 35 2.58 14.76 13.93
N LEU A 36 2.54 13.71 14.76
CA LEU A 36 3.41 12.55 14.60
C LEU A 36 3.06 11.74 13.34
N ALA A 37 1.77 11.54 13.05
CA ALA A 37 1.33 10.87 11.82
C ALA A 37 1.75 11.65 10.56
N ALA A 38 1.63 12.98 10.56
CA ALA A 38 2.07 13.81 9.44
C ALA A 38 3.59 13.74 9.23
N ARG A 39 4.36 13.74 10.33
CA ARG A 39 5.81 13.57 10.25
C ARG A 39 6.18 12.20 9.67
N GLN A 40 5.51 11.14 10.11
CA GLN A 40 5.73 9.78 9.60
C GLN A 40 5.35 9.64 8.13
N LEU A 41 4.26 10.28 7.69
CA LEU A 41 3.90 10.38 6.28
C LEU A 41 5.02 11.04 5.47
N CYS A 42 5.52 12.19 5.93
CA CYS A 42 6.60 12.90 5.26
C CYS A 42 7.88 12.05 5.20
N GLU A 43 8.28 11.43 6.31
CA GLU A 43 9.47 10.55 6.36
C GLU A 43 9.31 9.30 5.47
N ALA A 44 8.12 8.72 5.41
CA ALA A 44 7.84 7.54 4.58
C ALA A 44 7.78 7.87 3.07
N ALA A 45 7.28 9.06 2.71
CA ALA A 45 7.02 9.41 1.32
C ALA A 45 8.13 10.28 0.68
N TRP A 46 8.62 11.30 1.38
CA TRP A 46 9.41 12.38 0.79
C TRP A 46 10.70 11.90 0.12
N ASP A 47 11.50 11.10 0.82
CA ASP A 47 12.79 10.63 0.30
C ASP A 47 12.64 9.69 -0.90
N VAL A 48 11.54 8.94 -0.94
CA VAL A 48 11.28 7.92 -1.96
C VAL A 48 10.56 8.52 -3.17
N LEU A 49 9.84 9.63 -2.97
CA LEU A 49 8.94 10.22 -3.95
C LEU A 49 9.59 10.48 -5.32
N PRO A 50 10.79 11.09 -5.44
CA PRO A 50 11.38 11.36 -6.75
C PRO A 50 11.70 10.09 -7.53
N GLY A 51 12.30 9.10 -6.86
CA GLY A 51 12.63 7.80 -7.46
C GLY A 51 11.37 7.01 -7.83
N PHE A 52 10.36 7.04 -6.97
CA PHE A 52 9.06 6.43 -7.23
C PHE A 52 8.35 7.06 -8.44
N VAL A 53 8.28 8.39 -8.52
CA VAL A 53 7.68 9.10 -9.65
C VAL A 53 8.43 8.78 -10.95
N ALA A 54 9.77 8.78 -10.92
CA ALA A 54 10.58 8.41 -12.08
C ALA A 54 10.31 6.95 -12.50
N ALA A 55 10.26 6.01 -11.55
CA ALA A 55 9.96 4.61 -11.81
C ALA A 55 8.56 4.43 -12.40
N CYS A 56 7.54 5.07 -11.83
CA CYS A 56 6.18 5.07 -12.37
C CYS A 56 6.13 5.65 -13.78
N ALA A 57 6.89 6.72 -14.05
CA ALA A 57 6.90 7.34 -15.36
C ALA A 57 7.57 6.44 -16.41
N VAL A 58 8.73 5.88 -16.10
CA VAL A 58 9.46 4.97 -17.01
C VAL A 58 8.68 3.69 -17.26
N LEU A 59 8.20 3.05 -16.18
CA LEU A 59 7.42 1.81 -16.29
C LEU A 59 6.09 2.06 -17.00
N GLY A 60 5.38 3.14 -16.65
CA GLY A 60 4.16 3.53 -17.33
C GLY A 60 4.38 3.78 -18.83
N ALA A 61 5.47 4.48 -19.20
CA ALA A 61 5.81 4.75 -20.59
C ALA A 61 6.13 3.46 -21.35
N LEU A 62 6.88 2.55 -20.74
CA LEU A 62 7.17 1.24 -21.32
C LEU A 62 5.89 0.43 -21.54
N VAL A 63 5.05 0.33 -20.50
CA VAL A 63 3.84 -0.51 -20.53
C VAL A 63 2.82 0.03 -21.52
N ILE A 64 2.58 1.35 -21.58
CA ILE A 64 1.65 1.90 -22.58
C ILE A 64 2.16 1.66 -23.99
N ARG A 65 3.48 1.75 -24.23
CA ARG A 65 4.07 1.48 -25.55
C ARG A 65 3.87 0.03 -25.96
N VAL A 66 4.11 -0.92 -25.06
CA VAL A 66 3.93 -2.35 -25.33
C VAL A 66 2.47 -2.69 -25.56
N ILE A 67 1.57 -2.19 -24.70
CA ILE A 67 0.12 -2.42 -24.85
C ILE A 67 -0.34 -1.87 -26.19
N ASP A 68 0.05 -0.64 -26.51
CA ASP A 68 -0.45 0.05 -27.70
C ASP A 68 0.13 -0.50 -29.00
N SER A 69 1.41 -0.87 -29.05
CA SER A 69 1.99 -1.54 -30.21
C SER A 69 1.29 -2.87 -30.48
N THR A 70 1.13 -3.68 -29.42
CA THR A 70 0.47 -4.99 -29.51
C THR A 70 -0.99 -4.82 -29.92
N ALA A 71 -1.72 -3.89 -29.32
CA ALA A 71 -3.12 -3.64 -29.65
C ALA A 71 -3.30 -3.24 -31.12
N ARG A 72 -2.39 -2.43 -31.69
CA ARG A 72 -2.42 -2.08 -33.13
C ARG A 72 -2.24 -3.31 -34.02
N ASP A 73 -1.32 -4.20 -33.68
CA ASP A 73 -1.07 -5.43 -34.45
C ASP A 73 -2.31 -6.33 -34.52
N PHE A 74 -3.17 -6.30 -33.50
CA PHE A 74 -4.45 -7.01 -33.45
C PHE A 74 -5.67 -6.16 -33.88
N GLY A 75 -5.49 -4.91 -34.31
CA GLY A 75 -6.60 -4.01 -34.68
C GLY A 75 -7.44 -3.50 -33.50
N LEU A 76 -6.93 -3.61 -32.27
CA LEU A 76 -7.57 -3.26 -31.00
C LEU A 76 -7.04 -1.98 -30.36
N ALA A 77 -6.36 -1.11 -31.12
CA ALA A 77 -5.74 0.11 -30.60
C ALA A 77 -6.70 1.03 -29.79
N GLY A 78 -8.00 0.96 -30.05
CA GLY A 78 -9.02 1.69 -29.28
C GLY A 78 -9.13 1.26 -27.81
N TYR A 79 -8.60 0.09 -27.44
CA TYR A 79 -8.64 -0.46 -26.08
C TYR A 79 -7.33 -0.24 -25.29
N SER A 80 -6.28 0.29 -25.91
CA SER A 80 -4.95 0.45 -25.27
C SER A 80 -5.04 1.20 -23.93
N LEU A 81 -5.81 2.30 -23.90
CA LEU A 81 -5.96 3.11 -22.70
C LEU A 81 -6.79 2.42 -21.61
N ASP A 82 -7.85 1.69 -21.99
CA ASP A 82 -8.67 0.94 -21.03
C ASP A 82 -7.85 -0.15 -20.36
N LEU A 83 -7.13 -0.94 -21.15
CA LEU A 83 -6.23 -1.99 -20.67
C LEU A 83 -5.12 -1.42 -19.79
N TYR A 84 -4.48 -0.34 -20.21
CA TYR A 84 -3.43 0.31 -19.44
C TYR A 84 -3.95 0.82 -18.09
N ALA A 85 -5.08 1.54 -18.08
CA ALA A 85 -5.61 2.11 -16.85
C ALA A 85 -6.02 1.00 -15.87
N ARG A 86 -6.64 -0.07 -16.34
CA ARG A 86 -6.97 -1.23 -15.50
C ARG A 86 -5.73 -1.92 -14.96
N LEU A 87 -4.81 -2.33 -15.84
CA LEU A 87 -3.62 -3.07 -15.43
C LEU A 87 -2.67 -2.23 -14.58
N VAL A 88 -2.29 -1.04 -15.05
CA VAL A 88 -1.25 -0.25 -14.41
C VAL A 88 -1.81 0.51 -13.21
N VAL A 89 -2.94 1.22 -13.38
CA VAL A 89 -3.43 2.13 -12.33
C VAL A 89 -4.22 1.38 -11.26
N LEU A 90 -5.10 0.45 -11.65
CA LEU A 90 -5.96 -0.26 -10.69
C LEU A 90 -5.26 -1.45 -10.03
N GLU A 91 -4.38 -2.15 -10.75
CA GLU A 91 -3.69 -3.34 -10.23
C GLU A 91 -2.25 -3.04 -9.77
N LEU A 92 -1.37 -2.69 -10.71
CA LEU A 92 0.08 -2.65 -10.44
C LEU A 92 0.52 -1.54 -9.49
N VAL A 93 0.04 -0.30 -9.70
CA VAL A 93 0.48 0.86 -8.89
C VAL A 93 0.23 0.65 -7.39
N PRO A 94 -0.99 0.29 -6.93
CA PRO A 94 -1.24 0.01 -5.52
C PRO A 94 -0.34 -1.07 -4.94
N LEU A 95 -0.13 -2.16 -5.69
CA LEU A 95 0.68 -3.29 -5.25
C LEU A 95 2.14 -2.87 -5.08
N PHE A 96 2.72 -2.18 -6.08
CA PHE A 96 4.09 -1.69 -6.00
C PHE A 96 4.27 -0.66 -4.90
N VAL A 97 3.31 0.24 -4.70
CA VAL A 97 3.37 1.22 -3.60
C VAL A 97 3.35 0.51 -2.25
N ALA A 98 2.45 -0.45 -2.05
CA ALA A 98 2.36 -1.21 -0.81
C ALA A 98 3.67 -1.96 -0.52
N LEU A 99 4.28 -2.59 -1.54
CA LEU A 99 5.57 -3.25 -1.41
C LEU A 99 6.70 -2.27 -1.08
N LEU A 100 6.79 -1.14 -1.80
CA LEU A 100 7.81 -0.11 -1.58
C LEU A 100 7.75 0.46 -0.16
N VAL A 101 6.56 0.85 0.30
CA VAL A 101 6.36 1.39 1.65
C VAL A 101 6.61 0.30 2.70
N SER A 102 6.26 -0.96 2.43
CA SER A 102 6.54 -2.06 3.35
C SER A 102 8.03 -2.26 3.60
N VAL A 103 8.86 -2.23 2.55
CA VAL A 103 10.31 -2.39 2.65
C VAL A 103 10.93 -1.22 3.42
N ARG A 104 10.45 0.00 3.17
CA ARG A 104 11.04 1.20 3.78
C ARG A 104 10.60 1.41 5.24
N SER A 105 9.30 1.43 5.47
CA SER A 105 8.70 1.77 6.76
C SER A 105 8.30 0.54 7.56
N GLY A 106 7.79 -0.50 6.90
CA GLY A 106 7.40 -1.74 7.57
C GLY A 106 8.58 -2.45 8.24
N ALA A 107 9.73 -2.53 7.56
CA ALA A 107 10.95 -3.12 8.14
C ALA A 107 11.43 -2.34 9.39
N ALA A 108 11.48 -1.01 9.31
CA ALA A 108 11.87 -0.14 10.41
C ALA A 108 10.91 -0.27 11.61
N MET A 109 9.60 -0.19 11.36
CA MET A 109 8.57 -0.39 12.39
C MET A 109 8.70 -1.75 13.07
N GLY A 110 8.96 -2.82 12.31
CA GLY A 110 9.17 -4.16 12.86
C GLY A 110 10.33 -4.20 13.86
N THR A 111 11.46 -3.57 13.51
CA THR A 111 12.64 -3.50 14.40
C THR A 111 12.41 -2.63 15.63
N GLU A 112 11.77 -1.48 15.48
CA GLU A 112 11.46 -0.58 16.60
C GLU A 112 10.54 -1.25 17.62
N VAL A 113 9.48 -1.93 17.17
CA VAL A 113 8.57 -2.67 18.05
C VAL A 113 9.31 -3.78 18.79
N ALA A 114 10.24 -4.48 18.11
CA ALA A 114 11.04 -5.53 18.73
C ALA A 114 11.95 -4.95 19.83
N LEU A 115 12.59 -3.81 19.59
CA LEU A 115 13.44 -3.11 20.57
C LEU A 115 12.64 -2.62 21.79
N LEU A 116 11.51 -1.95 21.57
CA LEU A 116 10.62 -1.49 22.65
C LEU A 116 10.14 -2.64 23.54
N ARG A 117 9.95 -3.82 22.94
CA ARG A 117 9.57 -5.03 23.66
C ARG A 117 10.70 -5.59 24.52
N VAL A 118 11.94 -5.56 24.01
CA VAL A 118 13.11 -6.00 24.78
C VAL A 118 13.41 -5.04 25.94
N GLN A 119 13.13 -3.75 25.76
CA GLN A 119 13.30 -2.72 26.79
C GLN A 119 12.19 -2.70 27.85
N GLY A 120 11.17 -3.57 27.74
CA GLY A 120 10.07 -3.62 28.70
C GLY A 120 9.03 -2.49 28.55
N VAL A 121 9.17 -1.59 27.57
CA VAL A 121 8.26 -0.45 27.36
C VAL A 121 6.82 -0.90 27.06
N LEU A 122 6.67 -2.11 26.52
CA LEU A 122 5.38 -2.72 26.17
C LEU A 122 4.81 -3.65 27.24
N GLU A 123 5.35 -3.62 28.48
CA GLU A 123 4.91 -4.52 29.57
C GLU A 123 3.55 -4.13 30.18
N GLY A 124 3.11 -2.88 30.00
CA GLY A 124 1.84 -2.35 30.51
C GLY A 124 0.57 -2.75 29.74
N GLY A 125 0.63 -3.67 28.77
CA GLY A 125 -0.53 -4.15 28.02
C GLY A 125 -0.74 -3.49 26.65
N ASN A 126 -1.99 -3.44 26.16
CA ASN A 126 -2.30 -2.88 24.83
C ASN A 126 -2.25 -1.35 24.78
N ASP A 127 -2.30 -0.64 25.91
CA ASP A 127 -2.33 0.83 25.94
C ASP A 127 -1.01 1.50 25.54
N PRO A 128 0.17 1.08 26.05
CA PRO A 128 1.47 1.56 25.56
C PRO A 128 1.68 1.24 24.07
N LEU A 129 1.20 0.07 23.64
CA LEU A 129 1.29 -0.40 22.27
C LEU A 129 0.44 0.47 21.33
N ARG A 130 -0.78 0.84 21.75
CA ARG A 130 -1.65 1.76 21.01
C ARG A 130 -1.07 3.18 20.95
N ALA A 131 -0.55 3.70 22.07
CA ALA A 131 -0.02 5.06 22.12
C ALA A 131 1.15 5.28 21.15
N GLU A 132 2.04 4.28 21.04
CA GLU A 132 3.23 4.37 20.19
C GLU A 132 2.95 4.03 18.71
N LEU A 133 2.13 2.99 18.46
CA LEU A 133 2.00 2.42 17.12
C LEU A 133 0.89 3.03 16.29
N LEU A 134 -0.12 3.62 16.94
CA LEU A 134 -1.24 4.21 16.23
C LEU A 134 -0.83 5.41 15.36
N PRO A 135 -0.09 6.42 15.86
CA PRO A 135 0.36 7.53 15.00
C PRO A 135 1.29 7.06 13.87
N ARG A 136 2.15 6.05 14.11
CA ARG A 136 3.03 5.46 13.08
C ARG A 136 2.24 4.73 12.01
N GLY A 137 1.31 3.87 12.42
CA GLY A 137 0.44 3.12 11.52
C GLY A 137 -0.40 4.05 10.63
N ILE A 138 -0.94 5.13 11.20
CA ILE A 138 -1.68 6.15 10.42
C ILE A 138 -0.78 6.83 9.40
N GLY A 139 0.44 7.24 9.80
CA GLY A 139 1.39 7.88 8.87
C GLY A 139 1.78 6.97 7.70
N VAL A 140 2.06 5.69 7.99
CA VAL A 140 2.38 4.68 6.97
C VAL A 140 1.18 4.39 6.06
N ALA A 141 -0.02 4.23 6.63
CA ALA A 141 -1.22 4.03 5.84
C ALA A 141 -1.48 5.24 4.92
N ALA A 142 -1.35 6.46 5.44
CA ALA A 142 -1.45 7.68 4.65
C ALA A 142 -0.41 7.73 3.53
N ALA A 143 0.82 7.27 3.77
CA ALA A 143 1.86 7.21 2.75
C ALA A 143 1.49 6.27 1.60
N VAL A 144 0.93 5.08 1.90
CA VAL A 144 0.41 4.16 0.88
C VAL A 144 -0.68 4.82 0.05
N LEU A 145 -1.64 5.50 0.70
CA LEU A 145 -2.73 6.19 0.00
C LEU A 145 -2.20 7.31 -0.91
N SER A 146 -1.34 8.19 -0.37
CA SER A 146 -0.79 9.33 -1.10
C SER A 146 0.10 8.90 -2.27
N LEU A 147 0.99 7.94 -2.07
CA LEU A 147 1.86 7.44 -3.14
C LEU A 147 1.06 6.69 -4.21
N THR A 148 0.00 5.95 -3.84
CA THR A 148 -0.90 5.32 -4.82
C THR A 148 -1.59 6.36 -5.69
N ALA A 149 -2.11 7.44 -5.08
CA ALA A 149 -2.74 8.53 -5.80
C ALA A 149 -1.76 9.24 -6.75
N ILE A 150 -0.54 9.55 -6.27
CA ILE A 150 0.50 10.20 -7.07
C ILE A 150 0.96 9.27 -8.21
N GLY A 151 1.25 8.01 -7.92
CA GLY A 151 1.68 7.04 -8.92
C GLY A 151 0.61 6.80 -9.99
N GLY A 152 -0.66 6.73 -9.60
CA GLY A 152 -1.78 6.60 -10.53
C GLY A 152 -1.91 7.84 -11.42
N LEU A 153 -1.78 9.03 -10.84
CA LEU A 153 -1.81 10.28 -11.61
C LEU A 153 -0.66 10.36 -12.62
N VAL A 154 0.57 10.04 -12.18
CA VAL A 154 1.76 9.99 -13.06
C VAL A 154 1.54 9.00 -14.19
N ALA A 155 1.05 7.79 -13.88
CA ALA A 155 0.77 6.77 -14.88
C ALA A 155 -0.26 7.23 -15.92
N LEU A 156 -1.32 7.94 -15.51
CA LEU A 156 -2.31 8.51 -16.42
C LEU A 156 -1.72 9.63 -17.29
N VAL A 157 -0.94 10.54 -16.71
CA VAL A 157 -0.27 11.61 -17.48
C VAL A 157 0.65 11.01 -18.54
N VAL A 158 1.41 9.98 -18.17
CA VAL A 158 2.30 9.28 -19.10
C VAL A 158 1.53 8.54 -20.19
N ALA A 159 0.38 7.93 -19.88
CA ALA A 159 -0.46 7.29 -20.89
C ALA A 159 -0.99 8.30 -21.92
N TYR A 160 -1.42 9.49 -21.46
CA TYR A 160 -1.82 10.57 -22.36
C TYR A 160 -0.69 10.94 -23.31
N GLY A 161 0.50 11.22 -22.76
CA GLY A 161 1.69 11.56 -23.56
C GLY A 161 2.12 10.44 -24.50
N GLY A 162 1.97 9.18 -24.10
CA GLY A 162 2.31 8.01 -24.91
C GLY A 162 1.39 7.81 -26.11
N LEU A 163 0.09 8.07 -25.95
CA LEU A 163 -0.92 7.84 -26.99
C LEU A 163 -1.12 9.05 -27.91
N TYR A 164 -1.14 10.25 -27.33
CA TYR A 164 -1.50 11.50 -28.03
C TYR A 164 -0.32 12.47 -28.18
N GLY A 165 0.84 12.18 -27.59
CA GLY A 165 1.97 13.11 -27.56
C GLY A 165 1.61 14.38 -26.77
N PHE A 166 2.04 15.53 -27.29
CA PHE A 166 1.70 16.85 -26.74
C PHE A 166 0.43 17.46 -27.35
N SER A 167 -0.32 16.67 -28.14
CA SER A 167 -1.53 17.14 -28.80
C SER A 167 -2.69 17.30 -27.80
N PRO A 168 -3.37 18.46 -27.74
CA PRO A 168 -4.53 18.65 -26.85
C PRO A 168 -5.82 18.03 -27.40
N TRP A 169 -5.86 17.68 -28.68
CA TRP A 169 -7.07 17.22 -29.38
C TRP A 169 -7.57 15.84 -28.92
N GLY A 170 -6.77 15.10 -28.16
CA GLY A 170 -7.13 13.81 -27.59
C GLY A 170 -7.91 13.87 -26.26
N HIS A 171 -8.01 15.06 -25.65
CA HIS A 171 -8.50 15.19 -24.27
C HIS A 171 -9.90 14.61 -24.05
N ASP A 172 -10.87 14.95 -24.91
CA ASP A 172 -12.26 14.51 -24.74
C ASP A 172 -12.44 13.00 -24.94
N ALA A 173 -11.64 12.39 -25.82
CA ALA A 173 -11.63 10.96 -26.03
C ALA A 173 -10.99 10.25 -24.83
N TYR A 174 -9.85 10.77 -24.37
CA TYR A 174 -9.13 10.27 -23.20
C TYR A 174 -10.00 10.31 -21.94
N ALA A 175 -10.58 11.48 -21.62
CA ALA A 175 -11.43 11.68 -20.44
C ALA A 175 -12.65 10.75 -20.44
N ARG A 176 -13.25 10.48 -21.61
CA ARG A 176 -14.37 9.54 -21.73
C ARG A 176 -13.98 8.11 -21.40
N VAL A 177 -12.81 7.65 -21.84
CA VAL A 177 -12.32 6.30 -21.56
C VAL A 177 -11.99 6.17 -20.07
N ILE A 178 -11.25 7.14 -19.52
CA ILE A 178 -10.94 7.19 -18.09
C ILE A 178 -12.23 7.20 -17.26
N GLY A 179 -13.22 8.03 -17.60
CA GLY A 179 -14.50 8.07 -16.89
C GLY A 179 -15.25 6.73 -16.88
N ARG A 180 -15.10 5.91 -17.93
CA ARG A 180 -15.68 4.55 -17.98
C ARG A 180 -14.88 3.55 -17.16
N VAL A 181 -13.56 3.59 -17.23
CA VAL A 181 -12.67 2.71 -16.46
C VAL A 181 -12.88 2.93 -14.96
N PHE A 182 -12.95 4.20 -14.56
CA PHE A 182 -13.12 4.62 -13.17
C PHE A 182 -14.60 4.82 -12.80
N ALA A 183 -15.49 3.96 -13.32
CA ALA A 183 -16.89 3.95 -12.91
C ALA A 183 -17.02 3.82 -11.37
N PRO A 184 -18.08 4.37 -10.75
CA PRO A 184 -18.19 4.44 -9.28
C PRO A 184 -17.99 3.10 -8.55
N ALA A 185 -18.50 2.00 -9.11
CA ALA A 185 -18.33 0.67 -8.54
C ALA A 185 -16.86 0.20 -8.56
N VAL A 186 -16.15 0.46 -9.66
CA VAL A 186 -14.71 0.14 -9.79
C VAL A 186 -13.90 0.99 -8.83
N MET A 187 -14.22 2.29 -8.71
CA MET A 187 -13.56 3.18 -7.76
C MET A 187 -13.79 2.74 -6.30
N ALA A 188 -14.97 2.26 -5.95
CA ALA A 188 -15.25 1.72 -4.62
C ALA A 188 -14.42 0.46 -4.33
N GLY A 189 -14.34 -0.47 -5.28
CA GLY A 189 -13.49 -1.66 -5.17
C GLY A 189 -12.01 -1.30 -5.04
N PHE A 190 -11.54 -0.36 -5.87
CA PHE A 190 -10.18 0.17 -5.81
C PHE A 190 -9.89 0.82 -4.46
N ALA A 191 -10.76 1.69 -3.95
CA ALA A 191 -10.59 2.33 -2.65
C ALA A 191 -10.50 1.30 -1.51
N LEU A 192 -11.36 0.27 -1.54
CA LEU A 192 -11.32 -0.83 -0.58
C LEU A 192 -10.00 -1.60 -0.65
N LYS A 193 -9.52 -1.91 -1.85
CA LYS A 193 -8.24 -2.60 -2.09
C LYS A 193 -7.06 -1.80 -1.54
N VAL A 194 -6.96 -0.51 -1.89
CA VAL A 194 -5.86 0.34 -1.42
C VAL A 194 -5.94 0.52 0.11
N ALA A 195 -7.13 0.64 0.68
CA ALA A 195 -7.31 0.68 2.13
C ALA A 195 -6.83 -0.62 2.80
N PHE A 196 -7.16 -1.77 2.23
CA PHE A 196 -6.67 -3.06 2.71
C PHE A 196 -5.14 -3.16 2.65
N PHE A 197 -4.51 -2.71 1.56
CA PHE A 197 -3.06 -2.67 1.46
C PHE A 197 -2.43 -1.75 2.50
N ALA A 198 -2.97 -0.55 2.70
CA ALA A 198 -2.50 0.40 3.71
C ALA A 198 -2.54 -0.22 5.12
N VAL A 199 -3.62 -0.93 5.44
CA VAL A 199 -3.78 -1.68 6.69
C VAL A 199 -2.74 -2.79 6.83
N VAL A 200 -2.58 -3.63 5.81
CA VAL A 200 -1.62 -4.75 5.84
C VAL A 200 -0.22 -4.23 6.10
N VAL A 201 0.19 -3.18 5.40
CA VAL A 201 1.51 -2.57 5.54
C VAL A 201 1.73 -1.96 6.92
N ALA A 202 0.69 -1.37 7.53
CA ALA A 202 0.78 -0.78 8.87
C ALA A 202 0.79 -1.81 10.00
N VAL A 203 0.00 -2.88 9.89
CA VAL A 203 -0.29 -3.81 11.00
C VAL A 203 0.63 -5.02 11.04
N VAL A 204 0.95 -5.61 9.88
CA VAL A 204 1.66 -6.90 9.82
C VAL A 204 3.07 -6.85 10.41
N PRO A 205 3.91 -5.81 10.18
CA PRO A 205 5.22 -5.74 10.82
C PRO A 205 5.13 -5.78 12.35
N VAL A 206 4.15 -5.06 12.91
CA VAL A 206 3.91 -5.02 14.36
C VAL A 206 3.52 -6.40 14.88
N ALA A 207 2.55 -7.03 14.22
CA ALA A 207 2.07 -8.36 14.61
C ALA A 207 3.20 -9.40 14.57
N ALA A 208 4.06 -9.34 13.55
CA ALA A 208 5.23 -10.21 13.43
C ALA A 208 6.23 -10.02 14.57
N SER A 209 6.46 -8.77 15.00
CA SER A 209 7.37 -8.45 16.11
C SER A 209 6.80 -8.84 17.49
N VAL A 210 5.50 -8.66 17.72
CA VAL A 210 4.84 -9.08 18.97
C VAL A 210 4.77 -10.61 19.10
N GLY A 211 4.65 -11.33 17.98
CA GLY A 211 4.62 -12.80 17.96
C GLY A 211 5.97 -13.50 18.13
N GLY A 212 7.08 -12.76 18.04
CA GLY A 212 8.46 -13.30 18.08
C GLY A 212 9.01 -13.58 19.49
N PRO A 213 10.22 -14.15 19.59
CA PRO A 213 10.98 -14.24 20.84
C PRO A 213 11.24 -12.85 21.46
N ARG A 214 11.48 -12.81 22.77
CA ARG A 214 11.86 -11.59 23.51
C ARG A 214 13.36 -11.64 23.82
N SER A 215 14.20 -11.50 22.80
CA SER A 215 15.66 -11.44 22.96
C SER A 215 16.27 -10.45 21.98
N LEU A 216 17.41 -9.84 22.36
CA LEU A 216 18.16 -8.94 21.47
C LEU A 216 18.58 -9.64 20.18
N ASP A 217 18.93 -10.93 20.27
CA ASP A 217 19.35 -11.76 19.13
C ASP A 217 18.24 -11.92 18.07
N SER A 218 16.98 -11.75 18.46
CA SER A 218 15.83 -11.93 17.56
C SER A 218 15.37 -10.65 16.85
N VAL A 219 15.96 -9.48 17.18
CA VAL A 219 15.63 -8.18 16.59
C VAL A 219 15.95 -8.12 15.09
N PRO A 220 17.12 -8.59 14.60
CA PRO A 220 17.43 -8.58 13.17
C PRO A 220 16.42 -9.39 12.34
N ASP A 221 15.87 -10.46 12.91
CA ASP A 221 14.92 -11.34 12.24
C ASP A 221 13.49 -10.77 12.18
N ALA A 222 13.19 -9.68 12.90
CA ALA A 222 11.84 -9.13 12.98
C ALA A 222 11.39 -8.51 11.66
N ALA A 223 12.26 -7.73 11.01
CA ALA A 223 11.99 -7.09 9.73
C ALA A 223 11.67 -8.09 8.60
N PRO A 224 12.53 -9.08 8.28
CA PRO A 224 12.24 -10.02 7.18
C PRO A 224 10.98 -10.85 7.44
N ARG A 225 10.71 -11.23 8.70
CA ARG A 225 9.47 -11.94 9.06
C ARG A 225 8.21 -11.10 8.77
N GLY A 226 8.23 -9.81 9.10
CA GLY A 226 7.14 -8.88 8.77
C GLY A 226 6.94 -8.72 7.27
N LEU A 227 8.03 -8.53 6.51
CA LEU A 227 7.99 -8.34 5.07
C LEU A 227 7.41 -9.55 4.32
N VAL A 228 7.79 -10.77 4.70
CA VAL A 228 7.22 -11.99 4.10
C VAL A 228 5.72 -12.06 4.33
N GLY A 229 5.25 -11.74 5.54
CA GLY A 229 3.83 -11.70 5.87
C GLY A 229 3.06 -10.69 5.02
N ILE A 230 3.62 -9.49 4.84
CA ILE A 230 3.05 -8.45 3.99
C ILE A 230 2.98 -8.94 2.54
N PHE A 231 4.08 -9.44 1.99
CA PHE A 231 4.14 -9.93 0.62
C PHE A 231 3.06 -10.98 0.33
N VAL A 232 2.93 -11.99 1.21
CA VAL A 232 1.93 -13.05 1.05
C VAL A 232 0.50 -12.49 1.12
N LEU A 233 0.21 -11.61 2.07
CA LEU A 233 -1.13 -11.02 2.22
C LEU A 233 -1.50 -10.11 1.06
N LEU A 234 -0.56 -9.29 0.58
CA LEU A 234 -0.76 -8.45 -0.59
C LEU A 234 -1.00 -9.30 -1.83
N ALA A 235 -0.20 -10.35 -2.05
CA ALA A 235 -0.34 -11.24 -3.20
C ALA A 235 -1.68 -12.00 -3.20
N LEU A 236 -2.12 -12.49 -2.03
CA LEU A 236 -3.42 -13.15 -1.89
C LEU A 236 -4.57 -12.17 -2.15
N ALA A 237 -4.49 -10.96 -1.57
CA ALA A 237 -5.52 -9.95 -1.79
C ALA A 237 -5.56 -9.46 -3.24
N GLU A 238 -4.40 -9.35 -3.90
CA GLU A 238 -4.31 -9.07 -5.33
C GLU A 238 -5.00 -10.16 -6.16
N ALA A 239 -4.66 -11.43 -5.90
CA ALA A 239 -5.23 -12.56 -6.61
C ALA A 239 -6.76 -12.65 -6.43
N VAL A 240 -7.25 -12.40 -5.21
CA VAL A 240 -8.70 -12.36 -4.92
C VAL A 240 -9.35 -11.17 -5.61
N SER A 241 -8.73 -9.98 -5.56
CA SER A 241 -9.23 -8.78 -6.23
C SER A 241 -9.39 -9.02 -7.74
N ILE A 242 -8.35 -9.56 -8.38
CA ILE A 242 -8.39 -9.88 -9.81
C ILE A 242 -9.46 -10.94 -10.09
N ALA A 243 -9.52 -12.01 -9.30
CA ALA A 243 -10.53 -13.06 -9.51
C ALA A 243 -11.96 -12.53 -9.37
N LEU A 244 -12.22 -11.61 -8.44
CA LEU A 244 -13.55 -11.05 -8.23
C LEU A 244 -13.94 -10.00 -9.28
N LEU A 245 -12.97 -9.20 -9.75
CA LEU A 245 -13.24 -8.11 -10.69
C LEU A 245 -13.40 -8.60 -12.14
N TYR A 246 -12.84 -9.78 -12.45
CA TYR A 246 -12.79 -10.34 -13.81
C TYR A 246 -13.43 -11.75 -13.94
N ALA A 247 -14.16 -12.22 -12.92
CA ALA A 247 -15.06 -13.38 -13.02
C ALA A 247 -16.42 -12.99 -13.60
#